data_AF-A0A933LTT3-F1
#
_entry.id   AF-A0A933LTT3-F1
#
_cell.length_a   1.000
_cell.length_b   1.000
_cell.length_c   1.000
_cell.angle_alpha   90.00
_cell.angle_beta   90.00
_cell.angle_gamma   90.00
#
_symmetry.space_group_name_H-M   'P 1'
#
loop_
_entity.id
_entity.type
_entity.pdbx_description
1 polymer ?
#
loop_
_entity_poly.entity_id
_entity_poly.type
_entity_poly.pdbx_seq_one_letter_code
_entity_poly.pdbx_strand_id
1 'polypeptide(L)'
;MTITIPDSLAEALGENEREVLVEILVGLYEIGTVSLAYAADLLELDRIHFQGILKARGRPLNFAKEDLEQDIRTADWLCSR
;
A
#
# COMPACT_ATOMS: atom_id res chain seq x y z
N MET A 1 10.46 12.20 15.53
CA MET A 1 11.72 11.84 14.83
C MET A 1 11.62 12.36 13.42
N THR A 2 12.68 12.96 12.88
CA THR A 2 12.71 13.47 11.50
C THR A 2 13.68 12.61 10.68
N ILE A 3 13.25 12.21 9.48
CA ILE A 3 14.11 11.54 8.50
C ILE A 3 14.42 12.58 7.43
N THR A 4 15.71 12.89 7.26
CA THR A 4 16.18 13.83 6.24
C THR A 4 16.59 13.05 5.00
N ILE A 5 16.03 13.41 3.85
CA ILE A 5 16.38 12.83 2.56
C ILE A 5 17.55 13.65 1.98
N PRO A 6 18.62 13.03 1.48
CA PRO A 6 19.72 13.76 0.82
C PRO A 6 19.22 14.50 -0.43
N ASP A 7 19.75 15.70 -0.70
CA ASP A 7 19.34 16.52 -1.84
C ASP A 7 19.51 15.77 -3.18
N SER A 8 20.57 14.98 -3.33
CA SER A 8 20.80 14.15 -4.52
C SER A 8 19.70 13.10 -4.76
N LEU A 9 19.08 12.62 -3.68
CA LEU A 9 17.96 11.68 -3.77
C LEU A 9 16.64 12.43 -4.02
N ALA A 10 16.45 13.61 -3.41
CA ALA A 10 15.31 14.48 -3.70
C ALA A 10 15.28 14.91 -5.17
N GLU A 11 16.43 15.28 -5.76
CA GLU A 11 16.56 15.63 -7.18
C GLU A 11 16.15 14.45 -8.09
N ALA A 12 16.55 13.22 -7.74
CA ALA A 12 16.19 12.02 -8.50
C ALA A 12 14.68 11.68 -8.40
N LEU A 13 14.05 12.05 -7.30
CA LEU A 13 12.63 11.83 -7.03
C LEU A 13 11.73 12.93 -7.61
N GLY A 14 12.31 14.07 -8.00
CA GLY A 14 11.62 15.23 -8.55
C GLY A 14 11.09 16.19 -7.47
N GLU A 15 10.55 17.34 -7.89
CA GLU A 15 10.16 18.44 -7.00
C GLU A 15 8.82 18.22 -6.27
N ASN A 16 8.11 17.12 -6.51
CA ASN A 16 6.79 16.88 -5.93
C ASN A 16 6.89 16.05 -4.65
N GLU A 17 7.05 16.72 -3.51
CA GLU A 17 7.10 16.12 -2.17
C GLU A 17 5.96 15.13 -1.90
N ARG A 18 4.76 15.42 -2.41
CA ARG A 18 3.59 14.55 -2.25
C ARG A 18 3.78 13.23 -3.00
N GLU A 19 4.32 13.26 -4.20
CA GLU A 19 4.57 12.04 -4.98
C GLU A 19 5.63 11.16 -4.31
N VAL A 20 6.67 11.79 -3.75
CA VAL A 20 7.69 11.10 -2.95
C VAL A 20 7.07 10.40 -1.74
N LEU A 21 6.21 11.11 -1.01
CA LEU A 21 5.53 10.54 0.15
C LEU A 21 4.62 9.37 -0.25
N VAL A 22 3.95 9.45 -1.40
CA VAL A 22 3.16 8.33 -1.96
C VAL A 22 4.05 7.12 -2.22
N GLU A 23 5.19 7.28 -2.89
CA GLU A 23 6.10 6.17 -3.18
C GLU A 23 6.66 5.51 -1.91
N ILE A 24 7.02 6.33 -0.91
CA ILE A 24 7.48 5.82 0.39
C ILE A 24 6.39 5.00 1.06
N LEU A 25 5.16 5.51 1.13
CA LEU A 25 4.06 4.82 1.81
C LEU A 25 3.58 3.58 1.06
N VAL A 26 3.63 3.57 -0.27
CA VAL A 26 3.41 2.36 -1.07
C VAL A 26 4.48 1.32 -0.74
N GLY A 27 5.76 1.69 -0.74
CA GLY A 27 6.85 0.77 -0.39
C GLY A 27 6.74 0.22 1.03
N LEU A 28 6.42 1.07 2.01
CA LEU A 28 6.21 0.66 3.40
C LEU A 28 4.99 -0.25 3.57
N TYR A 29 3.95 -0.03 2.77
CA TYR A 29 2.78 -0.90 2.72
C TYR A 29 3.16 -2.27 2.17
N GLU A 30 3.86 -2.34 1.04
CA GLU A 30 4.27 -3.61 0.40
C GLU A 30 5.08 -4.51 1.33
N ILE A 31 6.00 -3.94 2.12
CA ILE A 31 6.79 -4.71 3.10
C ILE A 31 6.03 -5.03 4.40
N GLY A 32 4.76 -4.60 4.52
CA GLY A 32 3.90 -4.86 5.68
C GLY A 32 4.21 -4.01 6.91
N THR A 33 4.98 -2.93 6.77
CA THR A 33 5.33 -2.05 7.90
C THR A 33 4.17 -1.14 8.30
N VAL A 34 3.39 -0.68 7.31
CA VAL A 34 2.18 0.13 7.55
C VAL A 34 0.95 -0.57 7.03
N SER A 35 -0.18 -0.39 7.73
CA SER A 35 -1.47 -0.90 7.25
C SER A 35 -2.03 0.00 6.14
N LEU A 36 -2.97 -0.54 5.37
CA LEU A 36 -3.66 0.22 4.33
C LEU A 36 -4.36 1.48 4.88
N ALA A 37 -4.97 1.37 6.07
CA ALA A 37 -5.64 2.49 6.71
C ALA A 37 -4.64 3.55 7.18
N TYR A 38 -3.50 3.14 7.72
CA TYR A 38 -2.48 4.07 8.20
C TYR A 38 -1.76 4.80 7.06
N ALA A 39 -1.46 4.11 5.96
CA ALA A 39 -0.88 4.74 4.78
C ALA A 39 -1.85 5.76 4.12
N ALA A 40 -3.15 5.45 4.09
CA ALA A 40 -4.17 6.36 3.57
C ALA A 40 -4.28 7.62 4.46
N ASP A 41 -4.32 7.45 5.78
CA ASP A 41 -4.37 8.54 6.77
C ASP A 41 -3.18 9.50 6.63
N LEU A 42 -1.96 8.97 6.48
CA LEU A 42 -0.75 9.77 6.27
C LEU A 42 -0.73 10.57 4.96
N LEU A 43 -1.54 10.19 3.97
CA LEU A 43 -1.72 10.92 2.71
C LEU A 43 -2.96 11.81 2.71
N GLU A 44 -3.69 11.86 3.82
CA GLU A 44 -4.99 12.53 3.94
C GLU A 44 -6.00 12.02 2.89
N LEU A 45 -5.96 10.71 2.64
CA LEU A 45 -6.84 10.01 1.71
C LEU A 45 -7.71 9.01 2.47
N ASP A 46 -8.86 8.66 1.90
CA ASP A 46 -9.56 7.46 2.34
C ASP A 46 -8.97 6.18 1.72
N ARG A 47 -9.40 5.06 2.27
CA ARG A 47 -8.93 3.71 1.90
C ARG A 47 -9.13 3.41 0.41
N ILE A 48 -10.22 3.86 -0.21
CA ILE A 48 -10.52 3.59 -1.62
C ILE A 48 -9.56 4.37 -2.51
N HIS A 49 -9.25 5.62 -2.18
CA HIS A 49 -8.27 6.40 -2.93
C HIS A 49 -6.86 5.81 -2.84
N PHE A 50 -6.42 5.35 -1.67
CA PHE A 50 -5.13 4.68 -1.54
C PHE A 50 -5.10 3.34 -2.29
N GLN A 51 -6.19 2.57 -2.28
CA GLN A 51 -6.32 1.38 -3.14
C GLN A 51 -6.22 1.73 -4.63
N GLY A 52 -6.79 2.87 -5.05
CA GLY A 52 -6.65 3.40 -6.40
C GLY A 52 -5.19 3.66 -6.77
N ILE A 53 -4.41 4.25 -5.86
CA ILE A 53 -2.97 4.48 -6.00
C ILE A 53 -2.22 3.16 -6.20
N LEU A 54 -2.48 2.16 -5.35
CA LEU A 54 -1.88 0.82 -5.45
C LEU A 54 -2.21 0.17 -6.79
N LYS A 55 -3.49 0.22 -7.19
CA LYS A 55 -3.97 -0.35 -8.45
C LYS A 55 -3.32 0.32 -9.67
N ALA A 56 -3.22 1.65 -9.68
CA ALA A 56 -2.58 2.40 -10.76
C ALA A 56 -1.10 2.03 -10.93
N ARG A 57 -0.44 1.63 -9.83
CA ARG A 57 0.96 1.19 -9.78
C ARG A 57 1.14 -0.33 -9.93
N GLY A 58 0.05 -1.07 -10.15
CA GLY A 58 0.09 -2.53 -10.28
C GLY A 58 0.46 -3.27 -8.99
N ARG A 59 0.31 -2.63 -7.81
CA ARG A 59 0.63 -3.24 -6.53
C ARG A 59 -0.58 -4.03 -5.99
N PRO A 60 -0.38 -5.28 -5.54
CA PRO A 60 -1.46 -6.07 -4.98
C PRO A 60 -1.90 -5.49 -3.63
N LEU A 61 -3.14 -5.76 -3.24
CA LEU A 61 -3.54 -5.60 -1.85
C LEU A 61 -2.86 -6.70 -1.04
N ASN A 62 -2.24 -6.31 0.07
CA ASN A 62 -1.80 -7.25 1.10
C ASN A 62 -3.04 -7.85 1.75
N PHE A 63 -3.51 -8.96 1.19
CA PHE A 63 -4.42 -9.87 1.87
C PHE A 63 -3.64 -10.54 3.00
N ALA A 64 -4.24 -10.60 4.18
CA ALA A 64 -3.64 -11.41 5.23
C ALA A 64 -3.63 -12.87 4.76
N LYS A 65 -2.66 -13.66 5.21
CA LYS A 65 -2.61 -15.08 4.86
C LYS A 65 -3.93 -15.77 5.24
N GLU A 66 -4.51 -15.34 6.35
CA GLU A 66 -5.77 -15.83 6.88
C GLU A 66 -6.95 -15.54 5.93
N ASP A 67 -6.95 -14.39 5.24
CA ASP A 67 -7.98 -14.04 4.25
C ASP A 67 -7.92 -14.99 3.04
N LEU A 68 -6.70 -15.28 2.55
CA LEU A 68 -6.51 -16.22 1.45
C LEU A 68 -6.94 -17.64 1.83
N GLU A 69 -6.60 -18.09 3.04
CA GLU A 69 -7.00 -19.39 3.56
C GLU A 69 -8.53 -19.49 3.70
N GLN A 70 -9.19 -18.41 4.11
CA GLN A 70 -10.64 -18.33 4.22
C GLN A 70 -11.32 -18.36 2.84
N ASP A 71 -10.76 -17.68 1.85
CA ASP A 71 -11.26 -17.69 0.48
C ASP A 71 -11.14 -19.09 -0.15
N ILE A 72 -10.02 -19.79 0.06
CA ILE A 72 -9.84 -21.18 -0.39
C ILE A 72 -10.89 -22.10 0.25
N ARG A 73 -11.12 -21.98 1.57
CA ARG A 73 -12.14 -22.77 2.27
C ARG A 73 -13.55 -22.48 1.72
N THR A 74 -13.84 -21.22 1.44
CA THR A 74 -15.13 -20.81 0.88
C THR A 74 -15.33 -21.37 -0.52
N ALA A 75 -14.30 -21.34 -1.37
CA ALA A 75 -14.34 -21.93 -2.70
C ALA A 75 -14.55 -23.46 -2.67
N ASP A 76 -13.85 -24.16 -1.79
CA ASP A 76 -13.99 -25.62 -1.62
C ASP A 76 -15.40 -26.02 -1.14
N TRP A 77 -15.96 -25.24 -0.21
CA TRP A 77 -17.34 -25.41 0.26
C TRP A 77 -18.36 -25.20 -0.87
N LEU A 78 -18.16 -24.21 -1.74
CA LEU A 78 -19.05 -23.94 -2.88
C LEU A 78 -19.00 -25.05 -3.94
N CYS A 79 -17.84 -25.65 -4.18
CA CYS A 79 -17.67 -26.72 -5.17
C CYS A 79 -18.13 -28.10 -4.69
N SER A 80 -18.20 -28.31 -3.38
CA SER A 80 -18.60 -29.59 -2.77
C SER A 80 -20.12 -29.73 -2.58
N ARG A 81 -20.92 -28.89 -3.23
CA ARG A 81 -22.38 -28.79 -3.10
C ARG A 81 -23.07 -28.96 -4.46
#